data_AF-A0A645BF43-F1
#
_entry.id   AF-A0A645BF43-F1
#
_cell.length_a   1.000
_cell.length_b   1.000
_cell.length_c   1.000
_cell.angle_alpha   90.00
_cell.angle_beta   90.00
_cell.angle_gamma   90.00
#
_symmetry.space_group_name_H-M   'P 1'
#
loop_
_entity.id
_entity.type
_entity.pdbx_description
1 polymer ?
#
loop_
_entity_poly.entity_id
_entity_poly.type
_entity_poly.pdbx_seq_one_letter_code
_entity_poly.pdbx_strand_id
1 'polypeptide(L)'
;MFSDVEWTIAGGDPVDKPLLQDYVELPSATAQYGYSDGTPRIGIVEFEDITDPALLLEATYNTLLANSRPQVQFKAGVDEKGLSEIGEIVSIIRDDLNIRYKTRVYKLRRNFLDKMDKEFTFGDKLTTSQGERSVQIKKEINKQQQQTISWLEVVNAAMMSMFWNEDGYNYTFSAVNDYNLPGGFYSFNAPIDENPTKCIYMGAGMLAIANSKLPDGSFNFRTWGTGDGFTADLINAGTIVGTNMTHDLESGVSTYTHPTTGDKLIFSQGEIIFQNGTNLRHFKYNEEGWVLEPGTGNTGTAGNTGLILKGGDGAHKYIDGINTDYNDREHHQRMTMINDVIRLHAWGAVEIRDNQYFDGRDPFNYIRAKAYLMGGSGSVGMYEDANSWTRIDGTNGVALYAGGQEILAAYMGSPNEVDIFGNVDLHGGTILNQSDVRLKLNVVDSPVDPFSVIEKMRFIEFEWDKTNPYNKDKPDGIQFGIEAQYSPFLAVKDNGSNYLSINMGKQVNLNSMTNQKLVSELKSVKQELADLKTLLIEKGVI
;
A
#
# COMPACT_ATOMS: atom_id res chain seq x y z
N MET A 1 4.77 8.48 -50.13
CA MET A 1 4.79 9.88 -50.61
C MET A 1 3.79 10.01 -51.77
N PHE A 2 3.29 11.21 -52.03
CA PHE A 2 2.24 11.47 -53.03
C PHE A 2 2.60 12.62 -53.99
N SER A 3 3.89 12.78 -54.30
CA SER A 3 4.41 13.79 -55.23
C SER A 3 3.86 13.65 -56.65
N ASP A 4 3.47 12.44 -57.02
CA ASP A 4 3.10 12.08 -58.39
C ASP A 4 1.58 12.15 -58.63
N VAL A 5 0.82 12.65 -57.65
CA VAL A 5 -0.64 12.79 -57.70
C VAL A 5 -1.00 14.28 -57.77
N GLU A 6 -1.80 14.66 -58.76
CA GLU A 6 -2.30 16.02 -58.94
C GLU A 6 -3.75 16.14 -58.46
N TRP A 7 -4.08 17.24 -57.78
CA TRP A 7 -5.46 17.66 -57.54
C TRP A 7 -5.72 19.01 -58.19
N THR A 8 -6.89 19.16 -58.80
CA THR A 8 -7.34 20.44 -59.36
C THR A 8 -8.79 20.74 -59.02
N ILE A 9 -9.07 21.96 -58.57
CA ILE A 9 -10.44 22.39 -58.26
C ILE A 9 -11.32 22.34 -59.53
N ALA A 10 -10.74 22.67 -60.69
CA ALA A 10 -11.41 22.55 -61.98
C ALA A 10 -11.80 21.09 -62.34
N GLY A 11 -11.05 20.12 -61.82
CA GLY A 11 -11.31 18.67 -61.95
C GLY A 11 -12.31 18.12 -60.93
N GLY A 12 -12.79 18.93 -59.99
CA GLY A 12 -13.71 18.51 -58.93
C GLY A 12 -13.04 18.15 -57.61
N ASP A 13 -11.73 18.33 -57.49
CA ASP A 13 -10.98 18.09 -56.26
C ASP A 13 -11.15 19.23 -55.24
N PRO A 14 -10.91 18.99 -53.95
CA PRO A 14 -11.21 19.97 -52.91
C PRO A 14 -10.21 21.14 -52.84
N VAL A 15 -8.96 20.97 -53.30
CA VAL A 15 -7.91 22.00 -53.37
C VAL A 15 -6.97 21.73 -54.54
N ASP A 16 -6.25 22.76 -55.00
CA ASP A 16 -5.21 22.58 -56.01
C ASP A 16 -3.91 22.06 -55.38
N LYS A 17 -3.34 21.01 -55.98
CA LYS A 17 -2.03 20.44 -55.62
C LYS A 17 -1.32 20.02 -56.91
N PRO A 18 -0.25 20.74 -57.33
CA PRO A 18 0.48 20.41 -58.55
C PRO A 18 1.36 19.16 -58.40
N LEU A 19 1.74 18.57 -59.53
CA LEU A 19 2.74 17.49 -59.60
C LEU A 19 4.09 17.94 -59.03
N LEU A 20 4.85 16.97 -58.51
CA LEU A 20 6.17 17.13 -57.86
C LEU A 20 6.14 17.86 -56.51
N GLN A 21 4.98 18.30 -56.03
CA GLN A 21 4.81 18.82 -54.68
C GLN A 21 4.53 17.65 -53.72
N ASP A 22 5.13 17.58 -52.55
CA ASP A 22 4.97 16.47 -51.58
C ASP A 22 4.03 16.80 -50.40
N TYR A 23 3.44 18.00 -50.41
CA TYR A 23 2.46 18.45 -49.42
C TYR A 23 1.14 18.88 -50.08
N VAL A 24 0.10 19.03 -49.27
CA VAL A 24 -1.20 19.61 -49.64
C VAL A 24 -1.45 20.83 -48.75
N GLU A 25 -1.98 21.91 -49.32
CA GLU A 25 -2.16 23.20 -48.65
C GLU A 25 -3.61 23.68 -48.74
N LEU A 26 -4.05 24.40 -47.70
CA LEU A 26 -5.29 25.18 -47.70
C LEU A 26 -4.94 26.67 -47.75
N PRO A 27 -4.98 27.33 -48.93
CA PRO A 27 -4.57 28.72 -49.07
C PRO A 27 -5.32 29.68 -48.13
N SER A 28 -6.60 29.41 -47.84
CA SER A 28 -7.39 30.20 -46.89
C SER A 28 -6.90 30.07 -45.45
N ALA A 29 -6.41 28.90 -45.05
CA ALA A 29 -5.83 28.68 -43.73
C ALA A 29 -4.42 29.29 -43.62
N THR A 30 -3.63 29.22 -44.69
CA THR A 30 -2.33 29.91 -44.78
C THR A 30 -2.50 31.42 -44.65
N ALA A 31 -3.47 32.01 -45.33
CA ALA A 31 -3.75 33.44 -45.24
C ALA A 31 -4.17 33.90 -43.83
N GLN A 32 -4.82 33.02 -43.05
CA GLN A 32 -5.32 33.35 -41.71
C GLN A 32 -4.33 33.02 -40.58
N TYR A 33 -3.59 31.91 -40.69
CA TYR A 33 -2.75 31.35 -39.60
C TYR A 33 -1.27 31.13 -39.98
N GLY A 34 -0.90 31.40 -41.24
CA GLY A 34 0.46 31.32 -41.73
C GLY A 34 1.41 32.34 -41.08
N TYR A 35 2.67 32.31 -41.50
CA TYR A 35 3.65 33.31 -41.07
C TYR A 35 3.38 34.65 -41.76
N SER A 36 3.87 35.75 -41.16
CA SER A 36 3.65 37.11 -41.67
C SER A 36 4.27 37.38 -43.05
N ASP A 37 5.15 36.50 -43.51
CA ASP A 37 5.75 36.52 -44.85
C ASP A 37 4.90 35.79 -45.91
N GLY A 38 3.72 35.27 -45.52
CA GLY A 38 2.80 34.55 -46.38
C GLY A 38 3.08 33.05 -46.52
N THR A 39 4.08 32.51 -45.80
CA THR A 39 4.40 31.07 -45.86
C THR A 39 3.48 30.22 -44.96
N PRO A 40 3.12 28.99 -45.39
CA PRO A 40 2.27 28.10 -44.61
C PRO A 40 3.02 27.54 -43.38
N ARG A 41 2.26 27.26 -42.32
CA ARG A 41 2.75 26.43 -41.21
C ARG A 41 2.65 24.96 -41.61
N ILE A 42 3.78 24.26 -41.56
CA ILE A 42 3.88 22.87 -42.01
C ILE A 42 3.73 21.92 -40.82
N GLY A 43 2.87 20.91 -40.99
CA GLY A 43 2.76 19.76 -40.08
C GLY A 43 3.04 18.47 -40.85
N ILE A 44 3.75 17.54 -40.21
CA ILE A 44 4.06 16.23 -40.78
C ILE A 44 3.20 15.19 -40.06
N VAL A 45 2.55 14.32 -40.83
CA VAL A 45 1.76 13.19 -40.32
C VAL A 45 2.16 11.93 -41.08
N GLU A 46 2.35 10.84 -40.36
CA GLU A 46 2.69 9.53 -40.92
C GLU A 46 1.46 8.61 -40.87
N PHE A 47 1.15 7.97 -42.00
CA PHE A 47 0.09 6.97 -42.11
C PHE A 47 0.72 5.63 -42.46
N GLU A 48 0.98 4.80 -41.46
CA GLU A 48 1.71 3.53 -41.63
C GLU A 48 0.94 2.48 -42.46
N ASP A 49 -0.41 2.57 -42.47
CA ASP A 49 -1.29 1.59 -43.11
C ASP A 49 -1.74 1.99 -44.54
N ILE A 50 -1.26 3.13 -45.08
CA ILE A 50 -1.70 3.66 -46.37
C ILE A 50 -0.52 3.76 -47.34
N THR A 51 -0.43 2.79 -48.25
CA THR A 51 0.61 2.73 -49.28
C THR A 51 0.20 3.41 -50.58
N ASP A 52 -1.11 3.52 -50.85
CA ASP A 52 -1.63 4.14 -52.08
C ASP A 52 -1.48 5.67 -52.05
N PRO A 53 -0.80 6.30 -53.04
CA PRO A 53 -0.55 7.74 -53.03
C PRO A 53 -1.81 8.63 -53.06
N ALA A 54 -2.89 8.19 -53.72
CA ALA A 54 -4.13 8.97 -53.79
C ALA A 54 -4.89 8.93 -52.46
N LEU A 55 -4.99 7.75 -51.85
CA LEU A 55 -5.56 7.59 -50.50
C LEU A 55 -4.72 8.32 -49.44
N LEU A 56 -3.40 8.33 -49.60
CA LEU A 56 -2.49 9.04 -48.70
C LEU A 56 -2.69 10.56 -48.78
N LEU A 57 -2.85 11.10 -49.99
CA LEU A 57 -3.17 12.51 -50.21
C LEU A 57 -4.52 12.88 -49.57
N GLU A 58 -5.56 12.05 -49.79
CA GLU A 58 -6.89 12.26 -49.20
C GLU A 58 -6.85 12.24 -47.65
N ALA A 59 -6.16 11.27 -47.06
CA ALA A 59 -6.00 11.17 -45.61
C ALA A 59 -5.22 12.35 -45.02
N THR A 60 -4.18 12.82 -45.73
CA THR A 60 -3.39 13.99 -45.37
C THR A 60 -4.23 15.26 -45.42
N TYR A 61 -5.05 15.42 -46.46
CA TYR A 61 -5.97 16.55 -46.61
C TYR A 61 -7.05 16.59 -45.51
N ASN A 62 -7.65 15.45 -45.18
CA ASN A 62 -8.62 15.36 -44.09
C ASN A 62 -8.00 15.73 -42.73
N THR A 63 -6.75 15.34 -42.50
CA THR A 63 -6.00 15.70 -41.29
C THR A 63 -5.65 17.19 -41.27
N LEU A 64 -5.33 17.79 -42.41
CA LEU A 64 -5.14 19.22 -42.56
C LEU A 64 -6.42 20.01 -42.23
N LEU A 65 -7.59 19.55 -42.71
CA LEU A 65 -8.88 20.17 -42.37
C LEU A 65 -9.18 20.13 -40.87
N ALA A 66 -8.86 19.03 -40.19
CA ALA A 66 -9.08 18.89 -38.75
C ALA A 66 -8.17 19.81 -37.90
N ASN A 67 -6.96 20.09 -38.37
CA ASN A 67 -5.95 20.87 -37.65
C ASN A 67 -5.87 22.35 -38.08
N SER A 68 -6.50 22.72 -39.20
CA SER A 68 -6.54 24.11 -39.71
C SER A 68 -7.57 25.00 -38.99
N ARG A 69 -8.14 24.52 -37.89
CA ARG A 69 -9.02 25.27 -36.97
C ARG A 69 -8.47 25.23 -35.54
N PRO A 70 -8.72 26.25 -34.71
CA PRO A 70 -8.46 26.17 -33.27
C PRO A 70 -9.20 24.98 -32.66
N GLN A 71 -8.45 24.03 -32.08
CA GLN A 71 -9.01 22.89 -31.37
C GLN A 71 -9.44 23.33 -29.96
N VAL A 72 -10.69 23.05 -29.60
CA VAL A 72 -11.30 23.54 -28.36
C VAL A 72 -12.03 22.42 -27.63
N GLN A 73 -11.73 22.30 -26.35
CA GLN A 73 -12.42 21.37 -25.46
C GLN A 73 -13.40 22.15 -24.58
N PHE A 74 -14.67 21.75 -24.58
CA PHE A 74 -15.72 22.38 -23.79
C PHE A 74 -16.22 21.47 -22.68
N LYS A 75 -16.65 22.11 -21.59
CA LYS A 75 -17.23 21.48 -20.42
C LYS A 75 -18.50 22.23 -20.04
N ALA A 76 -19.61 21.52 -19.92
CA ALA A 76 -20.90 22.11 -19.53
C ALA A 76 -21.57 21.27 -18.44
N GLY A 77 -21.96 21.94 -17.35
CA GLY A 77 -22.88 21.39 -16.36
C GLY A 77 -24.31 21.61 -16.83
N VAL A 78 -25.12 20.57 -16.79
CA VAL A 78 -26.52 20.61 -17.21
C VAL A 78 -27.38 20.00 -16.11
N ASP A 79 -28.41 20.74 -15.71
CA ASP A 79 -29.44 20.26 -14.79
C ASP A 79 -30.62 19.73 -15.62
N GLU A 80 -30.56 18.45 -15.98
CA GLU A 80 -31.45 17.85 -16.99
C GLU A 80 -32.00 16.48 -16.52
N LYS A 81 -33.32 16.27 -16.73
CA LYS A 81 -34.02 14.97 -16.52
C LYS A 81 -33.80 13.93 -17.64
N GLY A 82 -33.16 14.34 -18.72
CA GLY A 82 -33.09 13.63 -20.00
C GLY A 82 -31.99 12.57 -20.14
N LEU A 83 -32.13 11.82 -21.23
CA LEU A 83 -31.39 10.61 -21.62
C LEU A 83 -30.03 10.89 -22.25
N SER A 84 -29.49 12.11 -22.21
CA SER A 84 -28.23 12.38 -22.89
C SER A 84 -27.08 11.53 -22.36
N GLU A 85 -26.52 10.74 -23.27
CA GLU A 85 -25.50 9.73 -23.03
C GLU A 85 -24.21 10.05 -23.78
N ILE A 86 -23.13 9.36 -23.41
CA ILE A 86 -21.90 9.34 -24.20
C ILE A 86 -22.25 8.84 -25.61
N GLY A 87 -21.77 9.56 -26.63
CA GLY A 87 -22.01 9.20 -28.03
C GLY A 87 -23.00 10.10 -28.78
N GLU A 88 -23.77 10.94 -28.09
CA GLU A 88 -24.69 11.87 -28.73
C GLU A 88 -23.96 13.01 -29.46
N ILE A 89 -24.54 13.45 -30.58
CA ILE A 89 -24.02 14.55 -31.39
C ILE A 89 -24.59 15.87 -30.88
N VAL A 90 -23.71 16.80 -30.52
CA VAL A 90 -24.02 18.16 -30.07
C VAL A 90 -23.51 19.18 -31.08
N SER A 91 -24.21 20.31 -31.20
CA SER A 91 -23.79 21.41 -32.07
C SER A 91 -23.15 22.51 -31.21
N ILE A 92 -21.90 22.83 -31.49
CA ILE A 92 -21.19 23.96 -30.88
C ILE A 92 -21.45 25.20 -31.74
N ILE A 93 -21.93 26.26 -31.10
CA ILE A 93 -22.10 27.59 -31.70
C ILE A 93 -21.42 28.59 -30.76
N ARG A 94 -20.26 29.11 -31.17
CA ARG A 94 -19.47 30.10 -30.43
C ARG A 94 -19.18 31.28 -31.35
N ASP A 95 -20.05 32.30 -31.29
CA ASP A 95 -19.97 33.48 -32.15
C ASP A 95 -18.75 34.35 -31.87
N ASP A 96 -18.27 34.35 -30.63
CA ASP A 96 -17.07 35.06 -30.17
C ASP A 96 -15.77 34.51 -30.78
N LEU A 97 -15.72 33.20 -31.05
CA LEU A 97 -14.59 32.53 -31.69
C LEU A 97 -14.83 32.28 -33.18
N ASN A 98 -16.01 32.64 -33.70
CA ASN A 98 -16.49 32.31 -35.03
C ASN A 98 -16.42 30.80 -35.34
N ILE A 99 -16.73 29.95 -34.35
CA ILE A 99 -16.65 28.49 -34.46
C ILE A 99 -18.06 27.89 -34.43
N ARG A 100 -18.42 27.15 -35.49
CA ARG A 100 -19.68 26.41 -35.60
C ARG A 100 -19.45 25.01 -36.17
N TYR A 101 -19.64 23.97 -35.37
CA TYR A 101 -19.47 22.58 -35.82
C TYR A 101 -20.23 21.59 -34.95
N LYS A 102 -20.46 20.40 -35.48
CA LYS A 102 -21.02 19.27 -34.74
C LYS A 102 -19.89 18.42 -34.16
N THR A 103 -20.03 18.02 -32.91
CA THR A 103 -19.10 17.12 -32.20
C THR A 103 -19.90 16.09 -31.41
N ARG A 104 -19.22 15.12 -30.81
CA ARG A 104 -19.81 14.07 -29.98
C ARG A 104 -19.42 14.24 -28.52
N VAL A 105 -20.34 13.91 -27.61
CA VAL A 105 -20.02 13.76 -26.18
C VAL A 105 -19.13 12.54 -25.98
N TYR A 106 -17.91 12.75 -25.48
CA TYR A 106 -16.96 11.65 -25.24
C TYR A 106 -16.66 11.42 -23.76
N LYS A 107 -17.10 12.30 -22.85
CA LYS A 107 -16.99 12.09 -21.40
C LYS A 107 -18.21 12.66 -20.68
N LEU A 108 -18.68 11.91 -19.68
CA LEU A 108 -19.82 12.25 -18.87
C LEU A 108 -19.52 11.94 -17.40
N ARG A 109 -19.57 12.96 -16.54
CA ARG A 109 -19.55 12.81 -15.09
C ARG A 109 -21.00 12.86 -14.59
N ARG A 110 -21.41 11.86 -13.82
CA ARG A 110 -22.72 11.77 -13.19
C ARG A 110 -22.57 11.75 -11.70
N ASN A 111 -23.41 12.52 -11.00
CA ASN A 111 -23.58 12.36 -9.58
C ASN A 111 -24.62 11.26 -9.31
N PHE A 112 -24.24 10.23 -8.55
CA PHE A 112 -25.12 9.11 -8.25
C PHE A 112 -26.14 9.42 -7.13
N LEU A 113 -25.85 10.43 -6.31
CA LEU A 113 -26.75 10.91 -5.25
C LEU A 113 -27.75 11.94 -5.79
N ASP A 114 -27.31 12.77 -6.74
CA ASP A 114 -28.16 13.72 -7.46
C ASP A 114 -28.14 13.43 -8.96
N LYS A 115 -29.13 12.66 -9.42
CA LYS A 115 -29.20 12.20 -10.81
C LYS A 115 -29.41 13.32 -11.84
N MET A 116 -29.71 14.53 -11.37
CA MET A 116 -29.90 15.72 -12.19
C MET A 116 -28.59 16.46 -12.47
N ASP A 117 -27.58 16.32 -11.60
CA ASP A 117 -26.24 16.90 -11.78
C ASP A 117 -25.43 16.03 -12.74
N LYS A 118 -25.46 16.44 -14.02
CA LYS A 118 -24.65 15.87 -15.09
C LYS A 118 -23.69 16.91 -15.65
N GLU A 119 -22.50 16.44 -15.98
CA GLU A 119 -21.47 17.28 -16.57
C GLU A 119 -20.88 16.58 -17.79
N PHE A 120 -21.00 17.24 -18.94
CA PHE A 120 -20.60 16.70 -20.23
C PHE A 120 -19.31 17.37 -20.70
N THR A 121 -18.42 16.58 -21.30
CA THR A 121 -17.25 17.07 -22.03
C THR A 121 -17.36 16.68 -23.51
N PHE A 122 -17.19 17.67 -24.38
CA PHE A 122 -17.37 17.58 -25.82
C PHE A 122 -16.50 18.62 -26.52
N GLY A 123 -16.38 18.54 -27.85
CA GLY A 123 -15.46 19.35 -28.64
C GLY A 123 -14.30 18.52 -29.13
N ASP A 124 -13.10 19.07 -29.14
CA ASP A 124 -11.87 18.37 -29.50
C ASP A 124 -11.24 17.73 -28.26
N LYS A 125 -10.79 16.48 -28.39
CA LYS A 125 -10.21 15.71 -27.29
C LYS A 125 -8.73 16.07 -27.11
N LEU A 126 -8.47 17.17 -26.42
CA LEU A 126 -7.12 17.69 -26.16
C LEU A 126 -6.31 16.90 -25.10
N THR A 127 -6.96 16.01 -24.35
CA THR A 127 -6.35 15.26 -23.25
C THR A 127 -6.52 13.76 -23.46
N THR A 128 -5.39 13.05 -23.59
CA THR A 128 -5.34 11.59 -23.69
C THR A 128 -5.56 10.97 -22.31
N SER A 129 -6.43 9.96 -22.21
CA SER A 129 -6.62 9.22 -20.95
C SER A 129 -5.42 8.33 -20.63
N GLN A 130 -5.18 7.97 -19.36
CA GLN A 130 -4.11 7.03 -18.99
C GLN A 130 -4.26 5.65 -19.68
N GLY A 131 -5.50 5.22 -19.96
CA GLY A 131 -5.76 3.99 -20.72
C GLY A 131 -5.34 4.09 -22.19
N GLU A 132 -5.62 5.20 -22.85
CA GLU A 132 -5.16 5.42 -24.24
C GLU A 132 -3.65 5.65 -24.30
N ARG A 133 -3.08 6.31 -23.29
CA ARG A 133 -1.63 6.49 -23.15
C ARG A 133 -0.93 5.15 -22.98
N SER A 134 -1.48 4.23 -22.18
CA SER A 134 -0.94 2.87 -22.05
C SER A 134 -1.10 2.03 -23.33
N VAL A 135 -2.15 2.25 -24.13
CA VAL A 135 -2.30 1.62 -25.45
C VAL A 135 -1.30 2.18 -26.46
N GLN A 136 -1.07 3.51 -26.48
CA GLN A 136 -0.03 4.13 -27.30
C GLN A 136 1.37 3.65 -26.89
N ILE A 137 1.67 3.63 -25.59
CA ILE A 137 2.91 3.08 -25.05
C ILE A 137 3.08 1.60 -25.46
N LYS A 138 2.03 0.78 -25.40
CA LYS A 138 2.09 -0.62 -25.89
C LYS A 138 2.35 -0.71 -27.39
N LYS A 139 1.74 0.16 -28.21
CA LYS A 139 2.03 0.23 -29.66
C LYS A 139 3.48 0.66 -29.91
N GLU A 140 3.98 1.66 -29.18
CA GLU A 140 5.37 2.13 -29.29
C GLU A 140 6.37 1.08 -28.80
N ILE A 141 6.09 0.35 -27.71
CA ILE A 141 6.89 -0.78 -27.23
C ILE A 141 6.92 -1.89 -28.28
N ASN A 142 5.77 -2.25 -28.87
CA ASN A 142 5.72 -3.25 -29.93
C ASN A 142 6.49 -2.80 -31.19
N LYS A 143 6.45 -1.51 -31.53
CA LYS A 143 7.21 -0.91 -32.63
C LYS A 143 8.72 -0.94 -32.33
N GLN A 144 9.14 -0.64 -31.09
CA GLN A 144 10.52 -0.80 -30.65
C GLN A 144 10.97 -2.26 -30.70
N GLN A 145 10.16 -3.21 -30.22
CA GLN A 145 10.48 -4.64 -30.27
C GLN A 145 10.62 -5.15 -31.72
N GLN A 146 9.75 -4.70 -32.63
CA GLN A 146 9.87 -5.01 -34.07
C GLN A 146 11.12 -4.37 -34.70
N GLN A 147 11.49 -3.16 -34.29
CA GLN A 147 12.74 -2.52 -34.73
C GLN A 147 13.98 -3.22 -34.19
N THR A 148 13.94 -3.77 -32.97
CA THR A 148 15.03 -4.58 -32.40
C THR A 148 15.23 -5.90 -33.17
N ILE A 149 14.15 -6.54 -33.61
CA ILE A 149 14.21 -7.74 -34.48
C ILE A 149 14.85 -7.42 -35.85
N SER A 150 14.78 -6.17 -36.31
CA SER A 150 15.32 -5.74 -37.61
C SER A 150 16.84 -5.60 -37.64
N TRP A 151 17.51 -5.38 -36.50
CA TRP A 151 18.95 -5.10 -36.50
C TRP A 151 19.78 -6.27 -37.08
N LEU A 152 19.46 -7.53 -36.73
CA LEU A 152 20.21 -8.68 -37.26
C LEU A 152 19.92 -8.90 -38.74
N GLU A 153 18.71 -8.63 -39.20
CA GLU A 153 18.40 -8.68 -40.63
C GLU A 153 19.15 -7.59 -41.40
N VAL A 154 19.27 -6.40 -40.84
CA VAL A 154 20.05 -5.29 -41.41
C VAL A 154 21.55 -5.62 -41.42
N VAL A 155 22.10 -6.13 -40.31
CA VAL A 155 23.50 -6.58 -40.24
C VAL A 155 23.74 -7.71 -41.22
N ASN A 156 22.86 -8.70 -41.27
CA ASN A 156 23.00 -9.84 -42.17
C ASN A 156 22.91 -9.38 -43.64
N ALA A 157 21.97 -8.49 -43.98
CA ALA A 157 21.89 -7.90 -45.31
C ALA A 157 23.16 -7.10 -45.66
N ALA A 158 23.70 -6.33 -44.72
CA ALA A 158 24.96 -5.63 -44.90
C ALA A 158 26.15 -6.59 -45.08
N MET A 159 26.25 -7.64 -44.25
CA MET A 159 27.29 -8.67 -44.37
C MET A 159 27.18 -9.45 -45.69
N MET A 160 25.97 -9.77 -46.14
CA MET A 160 25.72 -10.39 -47.44
C MET A 160 26.13 -9.46 -48.58
N SER A 161 25.85 -8.15 -48.47
CA SER A 161 26.32 -7.18 -49.47
C SER A 161 27.84 -7.09 -49.54
N MET A 162 28.54 -7.17 -48.39
CA MET A 162 30.01 -7.24 -48.35
C MET A 162 30.54 -8.55 -48.93
N PHE A 163 29.90 -9.68 -48.61
CA PHE A 163 30.27 -10.99 -49.13
C PHE A 163 30.26 -11.06 -50.66
N TRP A 164 29.32 -10.39 -51.32
CA TRP A 164 29.22 -10.37 -52.78
C TRP A 164 30.10 -9.33 -53.47
N ASN A 165 30.56 -8.30 -52.75
CA ASN A 165 31.27 -7.15 -53.33
C ASN A 165 32.75 -7.05 -52.93
N GLU A 166 33.22 -7.78 -51.91
CA GLU A 166 34.64 -7.85 -51.54
C GLU A 166 35.28 -9.12 -52.12
N ASP A 167 36.42 -8.98 -52.80
CA ASP A 167 37.24 -10.11 -53.25
C ASP A 167 38.01 -10.71 -52.08
N GLY A 168 37.98 -12.04 -51.96
CA GLY A 168 38.75 -12.78 -50.95
C GLY A 168 40.11 -13.23 -51.49
N TYR A 169 41.19 -12.76 -50.89
CA TYR A 169 42.56 -13.14 -51.26
C TYR A 169 43.08 -14.22 -50.30
N ASN A 170 43.10 -15.48 -50.77
CA ASN A 170 43.39 -16.65 -49.94
C ASN A 170 44.78 -17.22 -50.21
N TYR A 171 45.53 -17.50 -49.16
CA TYR A 171 46.90 -18.03 -49.22
C TYR A 171 47.07 -19.20 -48.25
N THR A 172 47.80 -20.22 -48.68
CA THR A 172 48.21 -21.34 -47.84
C THR A 172 49.73 -21.34 -47.75
N PHE A 173 50.26 -21.07 -46.55
CA PHE A 173 51.70 -21.03 -46.32
C PHE A 173 52.20 -22.31 -45.67
N SER A 174 53.33 -22.81 -46.18
CA SER A 174 54.12 -23.82 -45.48
C SER A 174 54.84 -23.19 -44.26
N ALA A 175 55.36 -24.04 -43.36
CA ALA A 175 56.05 -23.57 -42.15
C ALA A 175 57.24 -22.64 -42.44
N VAL A 176 57.86 -22.78 -43.61
CA VAL A 176 58.83 -21.82 -44.17
C VAL A 176 58.17 -21.15 -45.37
N ASN A 177 58.09 -19.83 -45.37
CA ASN A 177 57.53 -19.03 -46.45
C ASN A 177 58.22 -17.66 -46.53
N ASP A 178 58.05 -17.00 -47.68
CA ASP A 178 58.70 -15.74 -48.02
C ASP A 178 58.18 -14.53 -47.22
N TYR A 179 57.03 -14.68 -46.54
CA TYR A 179 56.35 -13.61 -45.81
C TYR A 179 56.57 -13.67 -44.29
N ASN A 180 57.38 -14.62 -43.82
CA ASN A 180 57.70 -14.84 -42.40
C ASN A 180 56.45 -14.95 -41.50
N LEU A 181 55.35 -15.46 -42.06
CA LEU A 181 54.11 -15.73 -41.34
C LEU A 181 54.09 -17.18 -40.81
N PRO A 182 53.39 -17.47 -39.71
CA PRO A 182 53.15 -18.85 -39.30
C PRO A 182 52.50 -19.67 -40.42
N GLY A 183 52.91 -20.93 -40.57
CA GLY A 183 52.31 -21.84 -41.56
C GLY A 183 50.83 -22.09 -41.27
N GLY A 184 49.99 -21.98 -42.31
CA GLY A 184 48.54 -22.11 -42.19
C GLY A 184 47.81 -21.46 -43.36
N PHE A 185 46.48 -21.45 -43.26
CA PHE A 185 45.58 -20.81 -44.20
C PHE A 185 45.28 -19.38 -43.75
N TYR A 186 45.35 -18.42 -44.68
CA TYR A 186 45.06 -17.02 -44.47
C TYR A 186 44.08 -16.52 -45.51
N SER A 187 43.08 -15.76 -45.08
CA SER A 187 42.17 -15.02 -45.94
C SER A 187 42.30 -13.52 -45.64
N PHE A 188 42.66 -12.74 -46.64
CA PHE A 188 42.85 -11.29 -46.55
C PHE A 188 41.82 -10.54 -47.41
N ASN A 189 41.62 -9.27 -47.07
CA ASN A 189 40.77 -8.35 -47.84
C ASN A 189 41.51 -7.62 -48.99
N ALA A 190 42.79 -7.91 -49.21
CA ALA A 190 43.63 -7.39 -50.29
C ALA A 190 44.80 -8.37 -50.54
N PRO A 191 45.50 -8.32 -51.68
CA PRO A 191 46.73 -9.09 -51.89
C PRO A 191 47.74 -8.83 -50.77
N ILE A 192 48.51 -9.85 -50.38
CA ILE A 192 49.46 -9.75 -49.25
C ILE A 192 50.49 -8.60 -49.43
N ASP A 193 50.88 -8.33 -50.68
CA ASP A 193 51.82 -7.28 -51.06
C ASP A 193 51.21 -5.86 -51.05
N GLU A 194 49.88 -5.75 -50.96
CA GLU A 194 49.14 -4.48 -50.95
C GLU A 194 48.70 -4.05 -49.54
N ASN A 195 49.40 -4.54 -48.50
CA ASN A 195 49.19 -4.19 -47.09
C ASN A 195 47.72 -4.39 -46.60
N PRO A 196 47.23 -5.64 -46.57
CA PRO A 196 45.85 -5.94 -46.14
C PRO A 196 45.60 -5.52 -44.69
N THR A 197 44.35 -5.17 -44.36
CA THR A 197 43.95 -4.63 -43.04
C THR A 197 43.07 -5.58 -42.23
N LYS A 198 42.46 -6.58 -42.89
CA LYS A 198 41.67 -7.64 -42.26
C LYS A 198 42.29 -9.00 -42.59
N CYS A 199 42.25 -9.92 -41.62
CA CYS A 199 42.78 -11.27 -41.77
C CYS A 199 41.94 -12.27 -40.97
N ILE A 200 41.65 -13.41 -41.61
CA ILE A 200 41.24 -14.64 -40.93
C ILE A 200 42.35 -15.67 -41.12
N TYR A 201 42.91 -16.15 -40.02
CA TYR A 201 43.95 -17.19 -39.99
C TYR A 201 43.37 -18.51 -39.47
N MET A 202 43.79 -19.62 -40.07
CA MET A 202 43.52 -20.97 -39.60
C MET A 202 44.78 -21.84 -39.72
N GLY A 203 45.33 -22.28 -38.59
CA GLY A 203 46.54 -23.10 -38.56
C GLY A 203 47.00 -23.38 -37.14
N ALA A 204 47.89 -24.38 -36.97
CA ALA A 204 48.43 -24.78 -35.67
C ALA A 204 47.36 -25.06 -34.58
N GLY A 205 46.17 -25.54 -34.98
CA GLY A 205 45.05 -25.79 -34.06
C GLY A 205 44.31 -24.53 -33.59
N MET A 206 44.51 -23.40 -34.26
CA MET A 206 43.92 -22.11 -33.91
C MET A 206 43.17 -21.49 -35.11
N LEU A 207 42.10 -20.78 -34.81
CA LEU A 207 41.44 -19.81 -35.68
C LEU A 207 41.67 -18.42 -35.07
N ALA A 208 42.09 -17.44 -35.87
CA ALA A 208 42.35 -16.09 -35.40
C ALA A 208 41.74 -15.06 -36.34
N ILE A 209 41.08 -14.04 -35.79
CA ILE A 209 40.42 -12.98 -36.57
C ILE A 209 41.00 -11.63 -36.17
N ALA A 210 41.39 -10.84 -37.18
CA ALA A 210 41.87 -9.48 -37.04
C ALA A 210 41.20 -8.56 -38.05
N ASN A 211 40.84 -7.36 -37.61
CA ASN A 211 40.33 -6.26 -38.45
C ASN A 211 41.19 -4.99 -38.36
N SER A 212 42.42 -5.12 -37.83
CA SER A 212 43.38 -4.03 -37.70
C SER A 212 44.81 -4.58 -37.59
N LYS A 213 45.80 -3.70 -37.70
CA LYS A 213 47.22 -3.99 -37.52
C LYS A 213 47.80 -3.24 -36.31
N LEU A 214 48.85 -3.80 -35.72
CA LEU A 214 49.68 -3.14 -34.73
C LEU A 214 50.61 -2.11 -35.41
N PRO A 215 51.23 -1.18 -34.66
CA PRO A 215 52.16 -0.20 -35.22
C PRO A 215 53.36 -0.81 -35.97
N ASP A 216 53.73 -2.05 -35.67
CA ASP A 216 54.78 -2.81 -36.35
C ASP A 216 54.34 -3.48 -37.66
N GLY A 217 53.06 -3.31 -38.05
CA GLY A 217 52.48 -3.86 -39.27
C GLY A 217 51.94 -5.28 -39.14
N SER A 218 52.14 -5.95 -38.00
CA SER A 218 51.56 -7.28 -37.75
C SER A 218 50.05 -7.20 -37.48
N PHE A 219 49.30 -8.28 -37.75
CA PHE A 219 47.87 -8.31 -37.50
C PHE A 219 47.55 -8.31 -36.01
N ASN A 220 46.65 -7.43 -35.60
CA ASN A 220 46.16 -7.37 -34.22
C ASN A 220 44.98 -8.35 -34.06
N PHE A 221 45.30 -9.61 -33.75
CA PHE A 221 44.30 -10.66 -33.53
C PHE A 221 43.63 -10.51 -32.16
N ARG A 222 42.32 -10.28 -32.18
CA ARG A 222 41.49 -9.99 -31.00
C ARG A 222 40.46 -11.06 -30.68
N THR A 223 40.30 -12.01 -31.60
CA THR A 223 39.40 -13.15 -31.45
C THR A 223 40.15 -14.41 -31.86
N TRP A 224 40.15 -15.39 -30.96
CA TRP A 224 40.85 -16.64 -31.10
C TRP A 224 39.90 -17.79 -30.80
N GLY A 225 39.92 -18.83 -31.62
CA GLY A 225 39.34 -20.14 -31.35
C GLY A 225 40.45 -21.18 -31.27
N THR A 226 40.51 -21.94 -30.19
CA THR A 226 41.48 -23.03 -30.00
C THR A 226 40.76 -24.32 -29.64
N GLY A 227 41.51 -25.42 -29.46
CA GLY A 227 40.95 -26.68 -28.94
C GLY A 227 40.29 -26.56 -27.56
N ASP A 228 40.59 -25.49 -26.81
CA ASP A 228 40.04 -25.25 -25.47
C ASP A 228 38.80 -24.34 -25.48
N GLY A 229 38.51 -23.64 -26.58
CA GLY A 229 37.35 -22.76 -26.71
C GLY A 229 37.61 -21.46 -27.48
N PHE A 230 36.71 -20.50 -27.34
CA PHE A 230 36.83 -19.17 -27.95
C PHE A 230 37.20 -18.10 -26.90
N THR A 231 38.19 -17.27 -27.23
CA THR A 231 38.55 -16.05 -26.49
C THR A 231 38.36 -14.87 -27.43
N ALA A 232 37.44 -13.95 -27.12
CA ALA A 232 37.09 -12.86 -28.00
C ALA A 232 36.84 -11.56 -27.23
N ASP A 233 37.34 -10.45 -27.76
CA ASP A 233 37.04 -9.11 -27.25
C ASP A 233 35.58 -8.68 -27.52
N LEU A 234 34.99 -9.19 -28.60
CA LEU A 234 33.63 -8.86 -29.04
C LEU A 234 32.94 -10.10 -29.61
N ILE A 235 31.72 -10.36 -29.13
CA ILE A 235 30.79 -11.35 -29.69
C ILE A 235 29.51 -10.60 -30.04
N ASN A 236 29.16 -10.60 -31.33
CA ASN A 236 27.88 -10.11 -31.79
C ASN A 236 26.97 -11.31 -32.10
N ALA A 237 25.93 -11.52 -31.29
CA ALA A 237 25.04 -12.66 -31.38
C ALA A 237 23.61 -12.27 -30.97
N GLY A 238 22.61 -13.01 -31.43
CA GLY A 238 21.23 -12.86 -30.94
C GLY A 238 21.06 -13.47 -29.54
N THR A 239 21.42 -14.74 -29.38
CA THR A 239 21.36 -15.44 -28.08
C THR A 239 22.62 -16.24 -27.81
N ILE A 240 23.16 -16.14 -26.60
CA ILE A 240 24.21 -17.02 -26.07
C ILE A 240 23.56 -18.03 -25.13
N VAL A 241 23.71 -19.32 -25.42
CA VAL A 241 23.08 -20.41 -24.66
C VAL A 241 24.16 -21.26 -23.99
N GLY A 242 24.04 -21.42 -22.68
CA GLY A 242 24.74 -22.44 -21.89
C GLY A 242 23.75 -23.49 -21.36
N THR A 243 24.27 -24.55 -20.74
CA THR A 243 23.43 -25.66 -20.22
C THR A 243 22.34 -25.21 -19.25
N ASN A 244 22.66 -24.22 -18.39
CA ASN A 244 21.78 -23.72 -17.34
C ASN A 244 21.59 -22.20 -17.39
N MET A 245 21.95 -21.56 -18.51
CA MET A 245 21.80 -20.11 -18.67
C MET A 245 21.53 -19.74 -20.12
N THR A 246 20.76 -18.68 -20.32
CA THR A 246 20.53 -18.08 -21.64
C THR A 246 20.65 -16.57 -21.52
N HIS A 247 21.44 -15.97 -22.40
CA HIS A 247 21.54 -14.53 -22.58
C HIS A 247 20.94 -14.19 -23.94
N ASP A 248 19.73 -13.63 -23.93
CA ASP A 248 19.13 -13.03 -25.11
C ASP A 248 19.63 -11.59 -25.21
N LEU A 249 20.55 -11.37 -26.15
CA LEU A 249 21.20 -10.08 -26.38
C LEU A 249 20.34 -9.16 -27.25
N GLU A 250 19.25 -9.66 -27.83
CA GLU A 250 18.26 -8.85 -28.56
C GLU A 250 17.25 -8.26 -27.59
N SER A 251 16.61 -9.10 -26.76
CA SER A 251 15.63 -8.61 -25.78
C SER A 251 16.30 -8.06 -24.50
N GLY A 252 17.58 -8.35 -24.27
CA GLY A 252 18.27 -7.98 -23.02
C GLY A 252 17.84 -8.82 -21.83
N VAL A 253 17.19 -9.96 -22.05
CA VAL A 253 16.75 -10.87 -21.00
C VAL A 253 17.82 -11.93 -20.73
N SER A 254 18.19 -12.09 -19.47
CA SER A 254 19.11 -13.15 -19.02
C SER A 254 18.42 -14.08 -18.04
N THR A 255 18.44 -15.37 -18.32
CA THR A 255 17.84 -16.41 -17.48
C THR A 255 18.91 -17.36 -16.97
N TYR A 256 18.89 -17.62 -15.66
CA TYR A 256 19.73 -18.60 -14.99
C TYR A 256 18.84 -19.65 -14.35
N THR A 257 19.10 -20.93 -14.63
CA THR A 257 18.30 -22.06 -14.15
C THR A 257 19.10 -22.88 -13.16
N HIS A 258 18.52 -23.17 -12.00
CA HIS A 258 19.14 -24.05 -11.02
C HIS A 258 19.13 -25.49 -11.54
N PRO A 259 20.30 -26.17 -11.64
CA PRO A 259 20.42 -27.46 -12.34
C PRO A 259 19.58 -28.59 -11.74
N THR A 260 19.32 -28.55 -10.43
CA THR A 260 18.58 -29.62 -9.73
C THR A 260 17.10 -29.30 -9.47
N THR A 261 16.76 -28.06 -9.14
CA THR A 261 15.38 -27.67 -8.78
C THR A 261 14.59 -27.12 -9.96
N GLY A 262 15.28 -26.65 -11.01
CA GLY A 262 14.65 -25.95 -12.13
C GLY A 262 14.20 -24.52 -11.82
N ASP A 263 14.51 -24.00 -10.62
CA ASP A 263 14.22 -22.63 -10.24
C ASP A 263 14.97 -21.65 -11.12
N LYS A 264 14.36 -20.49 -11.43
CA LYS A 264 14.96 -19.51 -12.32
C LYS A 264 15.16 -18.16 -11.64
N LEU A 265 16.31 -17.56 -11.95
CA LEU A 265 16.59 -16.15 -11.76
C LEU A 265 16.58 -15.48 -13.13
N ILE A 266 15.70 -14.51 -13.33
CA ILE A 266 15.51 -13.84 -14.61
C ILE A 266 15.78 -12.36 -14.42
N PHE A 267 16.68 -11.81 -15.21
CA PHE A 267 16.88 -10.37 -15.35
C PHE A 267 16.12 -9.93 -16.60
N SER A 268 15.08 -9.12 -16.42
CA SER A 268 14.16 -8.71 -17.48
C SER A 268 13.98 -7.20 -17.40
N GLN A 269 14.67 -6.44 -18.25
CA GLN A 269 14.42 -5.00 -18.52
C GLN A 269 13.90 -4.16 -17.32
N GLY A 270 14.70 -4.04 -16.25
CA GLY A 270 14.35 -3.23 -15.07
C GLY A 270 13.65 -3.98 -13.93
N GLU A 271 13.42 -5.28 -14.06
CA GLU A 271 12.96 -6.17 -13.01
C GLU A 271 13.88 -7.40 -12.85
N ILE A 272 13.92 -7.91 -11.62
CA ILE A 272 14.50 -9.22 -11.28
C ILE A 272 13.35 -10.14 -10.90
N ILE A 273 13.26 -11.29 -11.54
CA ILE A 273 12.20 -12.27 -11.29
C ILE A 273 12.80 -13.53 -10.69
N PHE A 274 12.24 -13.97 -9.57
CA PHE A 274 12.51 -15.27 -8.97
C PHE A 274 11.36 -16.22 -9.27
N GLN A 275 11.65 -17.34 -9.92
CA GLN A 275 10.66 -18.34 -10.31
C GLN A 275 10.92 -19.69 -9.65
N ASN A 276 9.88 -20.26 -9.05
CA ASN A 276 9.84 -21.65 -8.57
C ASN A 276 8.58 -22.32 -9.14
N GLY A 277 8.75 -23.17 -10.16
CA GLY A 277 7.62 -23.73 -10.91
C GLY A 277 6.77 -22.64 -11.58
N THR A 278 5.48 -22.56 -11.22
CA THR A 278 4.54 -21.52 -11.70
C THR A 278 4.53 -20.26 -10.84
N ASN A 279 5.20 -20.29 -9.69
CA ASN A 279 5.23 -19.19 -8.73
C ASN A 279 6.34 -18.21 -9.11
N LEU A 280 5.99 -16.92 -9.16
CA LEU A 280 6.87 -15.83 -9.63
C LEU A 280 6.94 -14.71 -8.61
N ARG A 281 8.12 -14.13 -8.39
CA ARG A 281 8.29 -12.92 -7.58
C ARG A 281 9.00 -11.86 -8.38
N HIS A 282 8.37 -10.71 -8.54
CA HIS A 282 8.95 -9.57 -9.22
C HIS A 282 9.57 -8.65 -8.19
N PHE A 283 10.84 -8.30 -8.40
CA PHE A 283 11.54 -7.25 -7.68
C PHE A 283 11.86 -6.13 -8.68
N LYS A 284 11.22 -4.99 -8.50
CA LYS A 284 11.29 -3.86 -9.46
C LYS A 284 11.31 -2.53 -8.71
N TYR A 285 11.73 -1.48 -9.41
CA TYR A 285 11.67 -0.12 -8.90
C TYR A 285 10.56 0.65 -9.65
N ASN A 286 9.67 1.33 -8.94
CA ASN A 286 8.62 2.17 -9.52
C ASN A 286 8.51 3.52 -8.78
N GLU A 287 7.44 4.28 -9.05
CA GLU A 287 7.17 5.57 -8.39
C GLU A 287 7.00 5.48 -6.86
N GLU A 288 6.74 4.29 -6.33
CA GLU A 288 6.61 4.00 -4.89
C GLU A 288 7.92 3.46 -4.27
N GLY A 289 8.98 3.28 -5.07
CA GLY A 289 10.28 2.76 -4.64
C GLY A 289 10.51 1.30 -5.04
N TRP A 290 11.26 0.55 -4.21
CA TRP A 290 11.49 -0.88 -4.43
C TRP A 290 10.25 -1.70 -4.07
N VAL A 291 9.68 -2.39 -5.04
CA VAL A 291 8.46 -3.20 -4.90
C VAL A 291 8.78 -4.67 -5.08
N LEU A 292 8.29 -5.48 -4.13
CA LEU A 292 8.29 -6.94 -4.19
C LEU A 292 6.85 -7.44 -4.31
N GLU A 293 6.47 -7.98 -5.47
CA GLU A 293 5.08 -8.38 -5.74
C GLU A 293 4.96 -9.83 -6.25
N PRO A 294 3.85 -10.53 -5.93
CA PRO A 294 3.52 -11.81 -6.54
C PRO A 294 3.23 -11.66 -8.04
N GLY A 295 3.73 -12.59 -8.85
CA GLY A 295 3.18 -12.82 -10.19
C GLY A 295 1.79 -13.48 -10.13
N THR A 296 1.07 -13.42 -11.24
CA THR A 296 -0.34 -13.88 -11.39
C THR A 296 -0.57 -15.35 -11.06
N GLY A 297 0.46 -16.19 -11.14
CA GLY A 297 0.40 -17.62 -10.81
C GLY A 297 0.42 -17.96 -9.32
N ASN A 298 0.67 -16.99 -8.43
CA ASN A 298 0.72 -17.22 -6.98
C ASN A 298 -0.68 -17.23 -6.34
N THR A 299 -1.50 -18.21 -6.66
CA THR A 299 -2.81 -18.40 -6.03
C THR A 299 -2.71 -19.43 -4.90
N GLY A 300 -2.65 -19.00 -3.63
CA GLY A 300 -2.83 -19.93 -2.51
C GLY A 300 -2.02 -19.63 -1.26
N THR A 301 -2.73 -19.22 -0.20
CA THR A 301 -2.28 -19.05 1.20
C THR A 301 -1.56 -17.76 1.56
N ALA A 302 -1.90 -17.24 2.74
CA ALA A 302 -1.43 -15.97 3.33
C ALA A 302 0.10 -15.90 3.59
N GLY A 303 0.86 -16.97 3.32
CA GLY A 303 2.32 -16.98 3.39
C GLY A 303 2.99 -16.54 2.08
N ASN A 304 2.25 -16.47 0.97
CA ASN A 304 2.76 -16.20 -0.37
C ASN A 304 2.99 -14.72 -0.67
N THR A 305 3.13 -13.86 0.34
CA THR A 305 3.50 -12.44 0.16
C THR A 305 4.46 -11.96 1.24
N GLY A 306 4.91 -12.85 2.14
CA GLY A 306 5.76 -12.49 3.26
C GLY A 306 7.24 -12.38 2.86
N LEU A 307 7.90 -11.30 3.28
CA LEU A 307 9.34 -11.27 3.43
C LEU A 307 9.72 -12.14 4.63
N ILE A 308 10.32 -13.31 4.39
CA ILE A 308 10.73 -14.22 5.46
C ILE A 308 12.21 -14.00 5.78
N LEU A 309 12.50 -13.39 6.92
CA LEU A 309 13.86 -13.21 7.43
C LEU A 309 14.22 -14.33 8.42
N LYS A 310 14.92 -15.37 7.96
CA LYS A 310 15.39 -16.46 8.83
C LYS A 310 16.74 -16.13 9.47
N GLY A 311 16.88 -16.44 10.75
CA GLY A 311 18.13 -16.37 11.51
C GLY A 311 18.37 -17.65 12.30
N GLY A 312 19.63 -17.97 12.59
CA GLY A 312 19.95 -18.99 13.59
C GLY A 312 19.75 -18.47 15.01
N ASP A 313 19.95 -19.33 16.01
CA ASP A 313 19.90 -18.93 17.41
C ASP A 313 20.85 -17.75 17.69
N GLY A 314 20.34 -16.72 18.37
CA GLY A 314 21.07 -15.49 18.67
C GLY A 314 21.16 -14.47 17.51
N ALA A 315 20.57 -14.73 16.35
CA ALA A 315 20.56 -13.76 15.26
C ALA A 315 19.49 -12.69 15.47
N HIS A 316 19.92 -11.45 15.69
CA HIS A 316 19.04 -10.29 15.64
C HIS A 316 18.72 -9.95 14.18
N LYS A 317 17.45 -9.64 13.88
CA LYS A 317 16.98 -9.20 12.56
C LYS A 317 16.40 -7.80 12.70
N TYR A 318 16.98 -6.85 11.96
CA TYR A 318 16.56 -5.46 11.96
C TYR A 318 15.97 -5.10 10.60
N ILE A 319 14.83 -4.43 10.60
CA ILE A 319 14.39 -3.57 9.49
C ILE A 319 14.58 -2.17 10.05
N ASP A 320 15.71 -1.54 9.70
CA ASP A 320 16.11 -0.26 10.27
C ASP A 320 15.82 0.88 9.29
N GLY A 321 15.13 1.88 9.79
CA GLY A 321 14.75 3.08 9.07
C GLY A 321 15.57 4.28 9.52
N ILE A 322 16.90 4.23 9.39
CA ILE A 322 17.77 5.31 9.88
C ILE A 322 17.59 6.56 9.01
N ASN A 323 17.20 7.67 9.64
CA ASN A 323 17.43 9.00 9.11
C ASN A 323 18.83 9.47 9.54
N THR A 324 19.68 9.86 8.59
CA THR A 324 21.02 10.39 8.89
C THR A 324 21.01 11.90 9.16
N ASP A 325 19.93 12.60 8.80
CA ASP A 325 19.77 14.03 9.01
C ASP A 325 18.82 14.29 10.19
N TYR A 326 19.43 14.67 11.30
CA TYR A 326 18.88 14.76 12.65
C TYR A 326 17.75 15.80 12.83
N ASN A 327 17.18 16.38 11.76
CA ASN A 327 16.44 17.65 11.89
C ASN A 327 15.23 17.89 10.99
N ASP A 328 14.61 16.86 10.39
CA ASP A 328 13.30 17.05 9.75
C ASP A 328 12.23 16.10 10.29
N ARG A 329 11.22 16.71 10.94
CA ARG A 329 10.07 16.05 11.58
C ARG A 329 9.01 15.55 10.59
N GLU A 330 9.29 15.54 9.28
CA GLU A 330 8.27 15.27 8.25
C GLU A 330 8.43 13.92 7.51
N HIS A 331 9.44 13.11 7.84
CA HIS A 331 9.68 11.83 7.16
C HIS A 331 9.13 10.65 7.95
N HIS A 332 7.88 10.29 7.68
CA HIS A 332 7.24 9.11 8.26
C HIS A 332 7.49 7.89 7.36
N GLN A 333 8.24 6.90 7.86
CA GLN A 333 8.29 5.59 7.23
C GLN A 333 7.03 4.81 7.61
N ARG A 334 6.22 4.44 6.62
CA ARG A 334 4.91 3.82 6.84
C ARG A 334 4.90 2.39 6.31
N MET A 335 4.68 1.43 7.21
CA MET A 335 4.23 0.09 6.84
C MET A 335 2.71 0.10 6.71
N THR A 336 2.19 0.17 5.48
CA THR A 336 0.73 0.20 5.22
C THR A 336 0.25 -1.21 4.87
N MET A 337 -0.74 -1.73 5.59
CA MET A 337 -1.51 -2.91 5.18
C MET A 337 -2.95 -2.49 4.88
N ILE A 338 -3.42 -2.75 3.67
CA ILE A 338 -4.80 -2.51 3.26
C ILE A 338 -5.57 -3.82 3.45
N ASN A 339 -6.55 -3.83 4.34
CA ASN A 339 -7.45 -4.97 4.62
C ASN A 339 -6.80 -6.24 5.23
N ASP A 340 -5.52 -6.22 5.57
CA ASP A 340 -4.79 -7.35 6.15
C ASP A 340 -4.24 -7.07 7.56
N VAL A 341 -3.93 -8.14 8.29
CA VAL A 341 -3.40 -8.11 9.66
C VAL A 341 -1.88 -8.29 9.64
N ILE A 342 -1.15 -7.41 10.33
CA ILE A 342 0.27 -7.64 10.63
C ILE A 342 0.37 -8.81 11.61
N ARG A 343 0.93 -9.95 11.17
CA ARG A 343 1.21 -11.11 12.02
C ARG A 343 2.68 -11.11 12.42
N LEU A 344 2.95 -10.88 13.70
CA LEU A 344 4.29 -11.00 14.29
C LEU A 344 4.33 -12.31 15.08
N HIS A 345 5.12 -13.29 14.61
CA HIS A 345 5.29 -14.57 15.29
C HIS A 345 6.69 -14.64 15.90
N ALA A 346 6.76 -14.64 17.24
CA ALA A 346 8.00 -14.79 17.99
C ALA A 346 7.83 -15.92 19.00
N TRP A 347 8.91 -16.69 19.22
CA TRP A 347 8.92 -17.79 20.20
C TRP A 347 8.98 -17.28 21.65
N GLY A 348 9.52 -16.08 21.87
CA GLY A 348 9.64 -15.46 23.19
C GLY A 348 8.77 -14.21 23.34
N ALA A 349 9.24 -13.09 22.77
CA ALA A 349 8.55 -11.80 22.85
C ALA A 349 8.63 -11.05 21.52
N VAL A 350 7.59 -10.28 21.23
CA VAL A 350 7.60 -9.26 20.17
C VAL A 350 7.82 -7.92 20.85
N GLU A 351 8.90 -7.25 20.48
CA GLU A 351 9.23 -5.94 21.03
C GLU A 351 9.20 -4.90 19.91
N ILE A 352 8.35 -3.88 20.05
CA ILE A 352 8.27 -2.73 19.13
C ILE A 352 8.80 -1.54 19.92
N ARG A 353 10.04 -1.11 19.62
CA ARG A 353 10.65 0.09 20.22
C ARG A 353 10.66 1.21 19.20
N ASP A 354 10.24 2.40 19.61
CA ASP A 354 10.68 3.63 18.96
C ASP A 354 12.12 3.89 19.44
N ASN A 355 13.10 3.67 18.58
CA ASN A 355 14.50 3.82 18.93
C ASN A 355 14.93 5.27 18.68
N GLN A 356 14.40 6.21 19.45
CA GLN A 356 15.07 7.50 19.58
C GLN A 356 16.38 7.26 20.32
N TYR A 357 17.50 7.62 19.68
CA TYR A 357 18.81 7.62 20.31
C TYR A 357 18.71 8.37 21.63
N PHE A 358 19.06 7.69 22.72
CA PHE A 358 18.90 8.13 24.10
C PHE A 358 19.81 9.34 24.37
N ASP A 359 19.30 10.57 24.23
CA ASP A 359 20.03 11.80 24.63
C ASP A 359 19.75 12.21 26.10
N GLY A 360 18.96 11.40 26.81
CA GLY A 360 18.73 11.54 28.24
C GLY A 360 17.69 12.58 28.64
N ARG A 361 16.90 13.15 27.71
CA ARG A 361 15.80 14.07 28.06
C ARG A 361 14.59 14.00 27.12
N ASP A 362 13.75 12.98 27.23
CA ASP A 362 12.27 13.12 27.34
C ASP A 362 11.54 11.75 27.34
N PRO A 363 10.33 11.68 27.94
CA PRO A 363 9.59 10.45 28.11
C PRO A 363 8.80 10.04 26.85
N PHE A 364 9.02 8.80 26.44
CA PHE A 364 8.25 7.93 25.55
C PHE A 364 6.93 8.48 24.95
N ASN A 365 6.93 8.72 23.63
CA ASN A 365 5.69 8.75 22.84
C ASN A 365 5.43 7.35 22.28
N TYR A 366 4.23 6.83 22.51
CA TYR A 366 3.81 5.50 22.05
C TYR A 366 2.74 5.55 20.96
N ILE A 367 2.62 4.41 20.30
CA ILE A 367 1.84 4.09 19.11
C ILE A 367 0.33 4.32 19.34
N ARG A 368 -0.27 5.24 18.57
CA ARG A 368 -1.73 5.46 18.51
C ARG A 368 -2.41 4.36 17.69
N ALA A 369 -2.47 3.12 18.20
CA ALA A 369 -3.12 2.00 17.52
C ALA A 369 -4.45 1.62 18.19
N LYS A 370 -5.55 1.67 17.42
CA LYS A 370 -6.77 0.91 17.72
C LYS A 370 -6.48 -0.58 17.49
N ALA A 371 -5.90 -1.25 18.49
CA ALA A 371 -5.60 -2.68 18.43
C ALA A 371 -6.73 -3.49 19.11
N TYR A 372 -7.33 -4.42 18.38
CA TYR A 372 -8.07 -5.53 18.97
C TYR A 372 -7.04 -6.61 19.38
N LEU A 373 -6.82 -6.78 20.68
CA LEU A 373 -5.82 -7.68 21.24
C LEU A 373 -6.45 -9.03 21.62
N MET A 374 -5.97 -10.12 21.01
CA MET A 374 -6.31 -11.50 21.39
C MET A 374 -5.18 -12.08 22.23
N GLY A 375 -5.51 -12.52 23.44
CA GLY A 375 -4.56 -12.88 24.51
C GLY A 375 -3.73 -14.14 24.25
N GLY A 376 -2.42 -13.99 24.36
CA GLY A 376 -1.49 -15.06 24.73
C GLY A 376 -0.91 -14.78 26.13
N SER A 377 -0.22 -15.77 26.70
CA SER A 377 0.35 -15.78 28.07
C SER A 377 1.45 -14.72 28.35
N GLY A 378 1.66 -13.75 27.47
CA GLY A 378 2.53 -12.60 27.66
C GLY A 378 1.73 -11.36 28.04
N SER A 379 2.19 -10.62 29.04
CA SER A 379 1.63 -9.31 29.42
C SER A 379 1.73 -8.34 28.23
N VAL A 380 0.63 -7.70 27.87
CA VAL A 380 0.61 -6.64 26.84
C VAL A 380 0.20 -5.34 27.50
N GLY A 381 1.13 -4.38 27.54
CA GLY A 381 0.87 -3.02 28.01
C GLY A 381 0.63 -2.10 26.82
N MET A 382 -0.48 -1.35 26.83
CA MET A 382 -0.67 -0.20 25.96
C MET A 382 -0.32 1.05 26.78
N TYR A 383 0.77 1.71 26.41
CA TYR A 383 1.19 2.97 27.01
C TYR A 383 0.74 4.08 26.06
N GLU A 384 -0.03 5.05 26.53
CA GLU A 384 -0.27 6.32 25.83
C GLU A 384 -0.02 7.43 26.87
N ASP A 385 1.16 8.06 26.80
CA ASP A 385 1.65 9.07 27.73
C ASP A 385 1.73 8.62 29.22
N ALA A 386 2.60 9.28 29.99
CA ALA A 386 2.89 8.88 31.38
C ALA A 386 1.70 8.93 32.37
N ASN A 387 0.49 9.26 31.91
CA ASN A 387 -0.64 9.59 32.78
C ASN A 387 -1.82 8.61 32.70
N SER A 388 -2.07 7.87 31.61
CA SER A 388 -3.20 6.92 31.58
C SER A 388 -2.85 5.68 30.79
N TRP A 389 -2.96 4.50 31.40
CA TRP A 389 -2.58 3.25 30.74
C TRP A 389 -3.44 2.08 31.20
N THR A 390 -3.53 1.06 30.34
CA THR A 390 -4.28 -0.17 30.59
C THR A 390 -3.31 -1.33 30.73
N ARG A 391 -3.41 -2.07 31.85
CA ARG A 391 -2.67 -3.31 32.07
C ARG A 391 -3.57 -4.51 31.76
N ILE A 392 -3.18 -5.33 30.80
CA ILE A 392 -3.76 -6.66 30.60
C ILE A 392 -2.65 -7.69 30.85
N ASP A 393 -2.66 -8.24 32.06
CA ASP A 393 -1.71 -9.27 32.45
C ASP A 393 -2.41 -10.63 32.42
N GLY A 394 -2.09 -11.45 31.42
CA GLY A 394 -2.67 -12.78 31.24
C GLY A 394 -2.43 -13.74 32.43
N THR A 395 -1.58 -13.38 33.40
CA THR A 395 -1.34 -14.17 34.62
C THR A 395 -1.77 -13.46 35.92
N ASN A 396 -2.05 -12.14 35.92
CA ASN A 396 -2.31 -11.38 37.15
C ASN A 396 -3.64 -10.59 37.17
N GLY A 397 -4.28 -10.30 36.03
CA GLY A 397 -5.56 -9.57 35.99
C GLY A 397 -5.61 -8.39 35.02
N VAL A 398 -6.64 -7.55 35.14
CA VAL A 398 -6.86 -6.34 34.32
C VAL A 398 -6.98 -5.12 35.22
N ALA A 399 -6.26 -4.03 34.91
CA ALA A 399 -6.32 -2.77 35.64
C ALA A 399 -6.29 -1.55 34.71
N LEU A 400 -6.99 -0.48 35.11
CA LEU A 400 -7.03 0.83 34.47
C LEU A 400 -6.35 1.86 35.38
N TYR A 401 -5.45 2.65 34.80
CA TYR A 401 -4.74 3.72 35.49
C TYR A 401 -5.03 5.09 34.89
N ALA A 402 -5.13 6.11 35.73
CA ALA A 402 -5.26 7.53 35.36
C ALA A 402 -4.49 8.41 36.35
N GLY A 403 -3.75 9.40 35.85
CA GLY A 403 -2.81 10.22 36.64
C GLY A 403 -1.72 9.41 37.34
N GLY A 404 -1.35 8.23 36.84
CA GLY A 404 -0.45 7.29 37.52
C GLY A 404 -1.07 6.56 38.71
N GLN A 405 -2.36 6.76 38.98
CA GLN A 405 -3.11 6.07 40.03
C GLN A 405 -4.03 5.00 39.42
N GLU A 406 -4.21 3.91 40.15
CA GLU A 406 -5.15 2.86 39.76
C GLU A 406 -6.59 3.32 40.04
N ILE A 407 -7.48 3.16 39.06
CA ILE A 407 -8.89 3.59 39.19
C ILE A 407 -9.88 2.42 39.19
N LEU A 408 -9.55 1.32 38.51
CA LEU A 408 -10.38 0.12 38.42
C LEU A 408 -9.51 -1.11 38.19
N ALA A 409 -9.71 -2.18 38.94
CA ALA A 409 -8.97 -3.43 38.73
C ALA A 409 -9.78 -4.69 39.05
N ALA A 410 -9.40 -5.79 38.39
CA ALA A 410 -9.86 -7.15 38.67
C ALA A 410 -8.65 -8.09 38.65
N TYR A 411 -8.31 -8.65 39.82
CA TYR A 411 -7.10 -9.44 40.04
C TYR A 411 -7.39 -10.94 40.11
N MET A 412 -6.44 -11.76 39.64
CA MET A 412 -6.59 -13.23 39.68
C MET A 412 -6.63 -13.82 41.10
N GLY A 413 -6.09 -13.11 42.11
CA GLY A 413 -6.18 -13.51 43.52
C GLY A 413 -7.56 -13.32 44.17
N SER A 414 -8.43 -12.51 43.53
CA SER A 414 -9.79 -12.23 43.96
C SER A 414 -10.74 -12.29 42.75
N PRO A 415 -11.01 -13.48 42.17
CA PRO A 415 -11.70 -13.61 40.88
C PRO A 415 -13.17 -13.15 40.89
N ASN A 416 -13.73 -12.82 42.06
CA ASN A 416 -15.10 -12.34 42.24
C ASN A 416 -15.15 -10.88 42.74
N GLU A 417 -14.04 -10.17 42.70
CA GLU A 417 -13.89 -8.80 43.19
C GLU A 417 -13.48 -7.88 42.06
N VAL A 418 -14.11 -6.70 42.02
CA VAL A 418 -13.72 -5.59 41.16
C VAL A 418 -13.46 -4.42 42.08
N ASP A 419 -12.20 -4.01 42.16
CA ASP A 419 -11.75 -2.92 43.00
C ASP A 419 -11.96 -1.61 42.26
N ILE A 420 -12.72 -0.69 42.87
CA ILE A 420 -12.93 0.67 42.37
C ILE A 420 -12.31 1.62 43.40
N PHE A 421 -11.26 2.34 43.00
CA PHE A 421 -10.49 3.21 43.90
C PHE A 421 -11.01 4.66 43.93
N GLY A 422 -12.10 4.95 43.21
CA GLY A 422 -12.75 6.27 43.14
C GLY A 422 -14.27 6.23 43.36
N ASN A 423 -14.92 7.38 43.16
CA ASN A 423 -16.38 7.49 43.28
C ASN A 423 -17.10 6.76 42.14
N VAL A 424 -18.22 6.10 42.47
CA VAL A 424 -19.11 5.46 41.49
C VAL A 424 -20.29 6.39 41.20
N ASP A 425 -20.21 7.13 40.08
CA ASP A 425 -21.35 7.85 39.49
C ASP A 425 -21.91 7.05 38.31
N LEU A 426 -23.21 6.76 38.34
CA LEU A 426 -23.88 5.93 37.32
C LEU A 426 -24.51 6.75 36.20
N HIS A 427 -24.56 8.09 36.30
CA HIS A 427 -25.19 8.98 35.31
C HIS A 427 -26.59 8.51 34.83
N GLY A 428 -27.42 8.03 35.76
CA GLY A 428 -28.76 7.48 35.49
C GLY A 428 -28.84 5.95 35.39
N GLY A 429 -27.71 5.24 35.46
CA GLY A 429 -27.64 3.79 35.63
C GLY A 429 -28.10 3.32 37.02
N THR A 430 -28.18 2.00 37.22
CA THR A 430 -28.69 1.39 38.47
C THR A 430 -27.83 0.21 38.91
N ILE A 431 -27.65 0.05 40.22
CA ILE A 431 -27.05 -1.15 40.83
C ILE A 431 -28.16 -2.18 41.05
N LEU A 432 -28.00 -3.37 40.46
CA LEU A 432 -28.95 -4.48 40.59
C LEU A 432 -28.42 -5.54 41.55
N ASN A 433 -29.30 -6.09 42.38
CA ASN A 433 -29.01 -7.22 43.27
C ASN A 433 -29.95 -8.40 42.92
N GLN A 434 -29.40 -9.48 42.37
CA GLN A 434 -30.19 -10.64 41.95
C GLN A 434 -30.74 -11.40 43.17
N SER A 435 -32.06 -11.33 43.39
CA SER A 435 -32.71 -11.90 44.57
C SER A 435 -33.98 -12.71 44.23
N ASP A 436 -34.00 -13.38 43.08
CA ASP A 436 -35.10 -14.27 42.69
C ASP A 436 -35.20 -15.49 43.62
N VAL A 437 -36.41 -15.78 44.12
CA VAL A 437 -36.66 -16.90 45.05
C VAL A 437 -36.32 -18.26 44.44
N ARG A 438 -36.41 -18.40 43.11
CA ARG A 438 -36.10 -19.64 42.38
C ARG A 438 -34.61 -19.99 42.41
N LEU A 439 -33.75 -19.01 42.72
CA LEU A 439 -32.31 -19.20 42.87
C LEU A 439 -31.92 -19.56 44.31
N LYS A 440 -32.89 -19.70 45.23
CA LYS A 440 -32.67 -19.91 46.66
C LYS A 440 -33.20 -21.27 47.12
N LEU A 441 -32.55 -21.84 48.12
CA LEU A 441 -32.98 -23.05 48.82
C LEU A 441 -33.25 -22.72 50.30
N ASN A 442 -34.16 -23.46 50.94
CA ASN A 442 -34.50 -23.33 52.37
C ASN A 442 -34.88 -21.91 52.81
N VAL A 443 -35.74 -21.25 52.04
CA VAL A 443 -36.22 -19.90 52.36
C VAL A 443 -37.15 -19.94 53.57
N VAL A 444 -36.71 -19.33 54.67
CA VAL A 444 -37.46 -19.19 55.92
C VAL A 444 -37.46 -17.72 56.36
N ASP A 445 -38.46 -17.32 57.14
CA ASP A 445 -38.48 -16.00 57.75
C ASP A 445 -37.29 -15.82 58.68
N SER A 446 -36.66 -14.64 58.61
CA SER A 446 -35.49 -14.34 59.42
C SER A 446 -35.90 -14.20 60.89
N PRO A 447 -35.29 -14.95 61.83
CA PRO A 447 -35.55 -14.79 63.26
C PRO A 447 -34.85 -13.55 63.85
N VAL A 448 -34.12 -12.79 63.04
CA VAL A 448 -33.39 -11.59 63.47
C VAL A 448 -34.40 -10.53 63.91
N ASP A 449 -34.27 -10.06 65.16
CA ASP A 449 -34.95 -8.85 65.59
C ASP A 449 -34.17 -7.61 65.10
N PRO A 450 -34.71 -6.83 64.14
CA PRO A 450 -34.00 -5.72 63.54
C PRO A 450 -33.66 -4.61 64.54
N PHE A 451 -34.46 -4.43 65.60
CA PHE A 451 -34.17 -3.42 66.63
C PHE A 451 -32.95 -3.80 67.46
N SER A 452 -32.86 -5.05 67.90
CA SER A 452 -31.69 -5.55 68.63
C SER A 452 -30.36 -5.38 67.87
N VAL A 453 -30.42 -5.31 66.53
CA VAL A 453 -29.25 -5.09 65.67
C VAL A 453 -28.97 -3.59 65.50
N ILE A 454 -29.98 -2.78 65.19
CA ILE A 454 -29.80 -1.33 64.97
C ILE A 454 -29.45 -0.59 66.26
N GLU A 455 -30.01 -0.96 67.40
CA GLU A 455 -29.70 -0.34 68.70
C GLU A 455 -28.22 -0.51 69.09
N LYS A 456 -27.55 -1.53 68.57
CA LYS A 456 -26.12 -1.77 68.79
C LYS A 456 -25.23 -1.02 67.80
N MET A 457 -25.77 -0.55 66.68
CA MET A 457 -24.98 0.19 65.70
C MET A 457 -24.50 1.50 66.30
N ARG A 458 -23.19 1.69 66.27
CA ARG A 458 -22.56 2.93 66.72
C ARG A 458 -22.22 3.80 65.53
N PHE A 459 -22.92 4.92 65.41
CA PHE A 459 -22.61 5.98 64.46
C PHE A 459 -21.57 6.91 65.08
N ILE A 460 -20.53 7.24 64.31
CA ILE A 460 -19.38 7.99 64.77
C ILE A 460 -18.98 9.04 63.75
N GLU A 461 -18.43 10.14 64.25
CA GLU A 461 -17.60 11.05 63.46
C GLU A 461 -16.13 10.68 63.69
N PHE A 462 -15.34 10.64 62.64
CA PHE A 462 -13.95 10.20 62.70
C PHE A 462 -13.07 10.87 61.65
N GLU A 463 -11.77 10.96 61.93
CA GLU A 463 -10.76 11.33 60.94
C GLU A 463 -9.88 10.11 60.67
N TRP A 464 -9.42 9.96 59.42
CA TRP A 464 -8.50 8.89 59.07
C TRP A 464 -7.11 9.16 59.67
N ASP A 465 -6.58 8.21 60.44
CA ASP A 465 -5.21 8.27 60.95
C ASP A 465 -4.22 8.12 59.78
N LYS A 466 -3.64 9.25 59.35
CA LYS A 466 -2.68 9.34 58.23
C LYS A 466 -1.32 8.71 58.53
N THR A 467 -1.03 8.38 59.79
CA THR A 467 0.19 7.65 60.15
C THR A 467 0.10 6.17 59.80
N ASN A 468 -1.12 5.64 59.64
CA ASN A 468 -1.35 4.28 59.18
C ASN A 468 -1.13 4.17 57.66
N PRO A 469 -0.23 3.28 57.18
CA PRO A 469 0.05 3.13 55.75
C PRO A 469 -1.18 2.85 54.87
N TYR A 470 -2.21 2.20 55.42
CA TYR A 470 -3.45 1.88 54.69
C TYR A 470 -4.39 3.09 54.50
N ASN A 471 -4.11 4.20 55.18
CA ASN A 471 -4.96 5.39 55.20
C ASN A 471 -4.37 6.58 54.44
N LYS A 472 -3.21 6.42 53.81
CA LYS A 472 -2.48 7.52 53.15
C LYS A 472 -3.32 8.24 52.10
N ASP A 473 -4.08 7.47 51.32
CA ASP A 473 -4.90 7.98 50.20
C ASP A 473 -6.38 8.18 50.58
N LYS A 474 -6.75 8.00 51.85
CA LYS A 474 -8.13 8.26 52.33
C LYS A 474 -8.40 9.77 52.41
N PRO A 475 -9.67 10.22 52.39
CA PRO A 475 -9.98 11.66 52.48
C PRO A 475 -9.48 12.30 53.79
N ASP A 476 -9.26 13.61 53.76
CA ASP A 476 -8.95 14.43 54.94
C ASP A 476 -10.23 14.94 55.63
N GLY A 477 -10.10 15.33 56.90
CA GLY A 477 -11.18 15.93 57.69
C GLY A 477 -12.20 14.93 58.23
N ILE A 478 -13.19 15.47 58.96
CA ILE A 478 -14.21 14.70 59.68
C ILE A 478 -15.14 13.97 58.70
N GLN A 479 -15.22 12.66 58.88
CA GLN A 479 -16.11 11.74 58.19
C GLN A 479 -17.21 11.27 59.14
N PHE A 480 -18.40 10.99 58.63
CA PHE A 480 -19.48 10.33 59.38
C PHE A 480 -19.63 8.89 58.91
N GLY A 481 -19.71 7.95 59.84
CA GLY A 481 -19.83 6.54 59.50
C GLY A 481 -20.26 5.65 60.65
N ILE A 482 -20.06 4.35 60.47
CA ILE A 482 -20.44 3.31 61.42
C ILE A 482 -19.19 2.54 61.82
N GLU A 483 -19.10 2.21 63.10
CA GLU A 483 -18.05 1.34 63.60
C GLU A 483 -18.41 -0.14 63.38
N ALA A 484 -17.60 -0.84 62.59
CA ALA A 484 -17.84 -2.24 62.23
C ALA A 484 -17.81 -3.18 63.46
N GLN A 485 -16.99 -2.87 64.46
CA GLN A 485 -16.84 -3.64 65.70
C GLN A 485 -18.15 -3.69 66.52
N TYR A 486 -18.96 -2.62 66.47
CA TYR A 486 -20.25 -2.55 67.15
C TYR A 486 -21.42 -3.05 66.28
N SER A 487 -21.15 -3.41 65.02
CA SER A 487 -22.14 -3.90 64.07
C SER A 487 -21.80 -5.31 63.54
N PRO A 488 -21.61 -6.33 64.41
CA PRO A 488 -21.10 -7.64 64.00
C PRO A 488 -22.00 -8.37 63.00
N PHE A 489 -23.30 -8.06 62.96
CA PHE A 489 -24.23 -8.60 61.96
C PHE A 489 -23.92 -8.12 60.52
N LEU A 490 -23.40 -6.90 60.40
CA LEU A 490 -23.06 -6.25 59.13
C LEU A 490 -21.58 -6.37 58.77
N ALA A 491 -20.72 -6.57 59.77
CA ALA A 491 -19.29 -6.62 59.61
C ALA A 491 -18.85 -7.81 58.75
N VAL A 492 -17.89 -7.56 57.85
CA VAL A 492 -17.21 -8.55 57.03
C VAL A 492 -15.72 -8.29 57.14
N LYS A 493 -14.90 -9.35 57.25
CA LYS A 493 -13.45 -9.22 57.25
C LYS A 493 -12.96 -8.98 55.83
N ASP A 494 -12.12 -7.97 55.64
CA ASP A 494 -11.54 -7.66 54.34
C ASP A 494 -10.62 -8.80 53.87
N ASN A 495 -10.63 -9.07 52.57
CA ASN A 495 -9.77 -10.09 52.01
C ASN A 495 -8.31 -9.61 52.04
N GLY A 496 -7.40 -10.43 52.59
CA GLY A 496 -5.98 -10.07 52.68
C GLY A 496 -5.59 -9.03 53.76
N SER A 497 -6.53 -8.57 54.59
CA SER A 497 -6.24 -7.66 55.71
C SER A 497 -6.88 -8.14 57.04
N ASN A 498 -6.52 -7.51 58.15
CA ASN A 498 -7.14 -7.75 59.47
C ASN A 498 -8.20 -6.70 59.83
N TYR A 499 -8.63 -5.89 58.86
CA TYR A 499 -9.66 -4.87 59.04
C TYR A 499 -11.06 -5.42 58.75
N LEU A 500 -12.07 -4.70 59.23
CA LEU A 500 -13.48 -5.01 59.08
C LEU A 500 -14.16 -3.94 58.23
N SER A 501 -14.97 -4.36 57.27
CA SER A 501 -15.85 -3.51 56.46
C SER A 501 -17.32 -3.78 56.76
N ILE A 502 -18.20 -2.88 56.32
CA ILE A 502 -19.66 -3.02 56.43
C ILE A 502 -20.23 -3.54 55.11
N ASN A 503 -21.00 -4.63 55.17
CA ASN A 503 -21.76 -5.09 54.00
C ASN A 503 -22.99 -4.19 53.77
N MET A 504 -22.87 -3.26 52.82
CA MET A 504 -23.93 -2.31 52.46
C MET A 504 -25.23 -3.00 52.00
N GLY A 505 -25.14 -4.12 51.27
CA GLY A 505 -26.32 -4.88 50.84
C GLY A 505 -27.13 -5.44 52.00
N LYS A 506 -26.45 -6.00 53.02
CA LYS A 506 -27.09 -6.44 54.27
C LYS A 506 -27.69 -5.25 55.03
N GLN A 507 -26.98 -4.14 55.11
CA GLN A 507 -27.43 -2.94 55.81
C GLN A 507 -28.72 -2.38 55.22
N VAL A 508 -28.80 -2.24 53.89
CA VAL A 508 -29.99 -1.73 53.19
C VAL A 508 -31.20 -2.64 53.43
N ASN A 509 -31.00 -3.96 53.35
CA ASN A 509 -32.06 -4.93 53.62
C ASN A 509 -32.51 -4.89 55.09
N LEU A 510 -31.58 -4.78 56.04
CA LEU A 510 -31.88 -4.65 57.47
C LEU A 510 -32.67 -3.37 57.74
N ASN A 511 -32.25 -2.22 57.20
CA ASN A 511 -32.98 -0.96 57.34
C ASN A 511 -34.42 -1.08 56.80
N SER A 512 -34.60 -1.77 55.68
CA SER A 512 -35.93 -2.05 55.11
C SER A 512 -36.78 -2.92 56.04
N MET A 513 -36.18 -3.95 56.65
CA MET A 513 -36.84 -4.82 57.64
C MET A 513 -37.23 -4.04 58.91
N THR A 514 -36.33 -3.19 59.41
CA THR A 514 -36.61 -2.29 60.54
C THR A 514 -37.78 -1.37 60.24
N ASN A 515 -37.80 -0.75 59.06
CA ASN A 515 -38.89 0.13 58.65
C ASN A 515 -40.23 -0.62 58.60
N GLN A 516 -40.25 -1.87 58.10
CA GLN A 516 -41.46 -2.70 58.14
C GLN A 516 -41.94 -2.96 59.58
N LYS A 517 -41.02 -3.27 60.50
CA LYS A 517 -41.34 -3.51 61.90
C LYS A 517 -41.86 -2.24 62.60
N LEU A 518 -41.19 -1.10 62.41
CA LEU A 518 -41.62 0.22 62.91
C LEU A 518 -43.04 0.57 62.43
N VAL A 519 -43.34 0.32 61.15
CA VAL A 519 -44.68 0.55 60.61
C VAL A 519 -45.73 -0.35 61.28
N SER A 520 -45.38 -1.61 61.57
CA SER A 520 -46.27 -2.53 62.29
C SER A 520 -46.57 -2.06 63.71
N GLU A 521 -45.53 -1.66 64.46
CA GLU A 521 -45.70 -1.15 65.83
C GLU A 521 -46.46 0.17 65.86
N LEU A 522 -46.19 1.08 64.92
CA LEU A 522 -46.94 2.33 64.77
C LEU A 522 -48.43 2.06 64.53
N LYS A 523 -48.78 1.03 63.75
CA LYS A 523 -50.18 0.62 63.55
C LYS A 523 -50.80 0.10 64.84
N SER A 524 -50.07 -0.72 65.60
CA SER A 524 -50.55 -1.20 66.91
C SER A 524 -50.82 -0.04 67.87
N VAL A 525 -49.87 0.87 68.03
CA VAL A 525 -50.00 2.04 68.91
C VAL A 525 -51.15 2.95 68.47
N LYS A 526 -51.34 3.15 67.16
CA LYS A 526 -52.49 3.93 66.66
C LYS A 526 -53.82 3.25 66.96
N GLN A 527 -53.89 1.93 66.88
CA GLN A 527 -55.09 1.17 67.23
C GLN A 527 -55.37 1.26 68.73
N GLU A 528 -54.36 1.05 69.58
CA GLU A 528 -54.48 1.19 71.03
C GLU A 528 -54.95 2.60 71.42
N LEU A 529 -54.44 3.64 70.75
CA LEU A 529 -54.89 5.02 70.97
C LEU A 529 -56.35 5.23 70.52
N ALA A 530 -56.79 4.58 69.43
CA ALA A 530 -58.17 4.65 68.98
C ALA A 530 -59.13 3.94 69.95
N ASP A 531 -58.73 2.77 70.45
CA ASP A 531 -59.49 2.01 71.45
C ASP A 531 -59.58 2.78 72.77
N LEU A 532 -58.47 3.39 73.22
CA LEU A 532 -58.44 4.24 74.42
C LEU A 532 -59.34 5.47 74.26
N LYS A 533 -59.31 6.13 73.09
CA LYS A 533 -60.22 7.25 72.80
C LYS A 533 -61.69 6.82 72.88
N THR A 534 -62.02 5.65 72.34
CA THR A 534 -63.38 5.10 72.39
C THR A 534 -63.81 4.83 73.83
N LEU A 535 -62.95 4.20 74.63
CA LEU A 535 -63.20 3.94 76.05
C LEU A 535 -63.40 5.23 76.87
N LEU A 536 -62.61 6.27 76.59
CA LEU A 536 -62.72 7.55 77.29
C LEU A 536 -64.02 8.29 76.95
N ILE A 537 -64.48 8.19 75.69
CA ILE A 537 -65.81 8.68 75.26
C ILE A 537 -66.92 7.92 76.01
N GLU A 538 -66.83 6.59 76.09
CA GLU A 538 -67.80 5.76 76.82
C GLU A 538 -67.85 6.08 78.33
N LYS A 539 -66.73 6.52 78.92
CA LYS A 539 -66.63 6.89 80.34
C LYS A 539 -66.92 8.38 80.62
N GLY A 540 -67.22 9.19 79.60
CA GLY A 540 -67.54 10.62 79.75
C GLY A 540 -66.38 11.49 80.22
N VAL A 541 -65.13 11.05 79.97
CA VAL A 541 -63.91 11.78 80.36
C VAL A 541 -63.51 12.80 79.28
N ILE A 542 -63.83 12.53 78.01
CA ILE A 542 -63.72 13.42 76.85
C ILE A 542 -64.94 13.30 75.95
#